data_AF-A0A352KPR4-F1
#
_entry.id   AF-A0A352KPR4-F1
#
_cell.length_a   1.000
_cell.length_b   1.000
_cell.length_c   1.000
_cell.angle_alpha   90.00
_cell.angle_beta   90.00
_cell.angle_gamma   90.00
#
_symmetry.space_group_name_H-M   'P 1'
#
loop_
_entity.id
_entity.type
_entity.pdbx_description
1 polymer ?
#
loop_
_entity_poly.entity_id
_entity_poly.type
_entity_poly.pdbx_seq_one_letter_code
_entity_poly.pdbx_strand_id
1 'polypeptide(L)' 'LFVCENNLYGIGTRIDRSTAVTELIERAKGCGVTGAQADGQDIEAVFEASKVAVEHVRSGQGPYFLEL' A
#
# COMPACT_ATOMS: atom_id res chain seq x y z
N LEU A 1 -6.97 7.47 2.98
CA LEU A 1 -5.63 6.89 2.80
C LEU A 1 -5.57 5.61 3.59
N PHE A 2 -5.27 4.49 2.94
CA PHE A 2 -4.96 3.23 3.58
C PHE A 2 -3.46 3.00 3.40
N VAL A 3 -2.77 2.65 4.48
CA VAL A 3 -1.34 2.32 4.46
C VAL A 3 -1.18 0.88 4.90
N CYS A 4 -0.41 0.11 4.15
CA CYS A 4 -0.11 -1.28 4.44
C CYS A 4 1.40 -1.44 4.61
N GLU A 5 1.84 -1.75 5.82
CA GLU A 5 3.23 -2.17 6.08
C GLU A 5 3.36 -3.67 5.79
N ASN A 6 3.91 -4.00 4.63
CA ASN A 6 4.07 -5.36 4.17
C ASN A 6 5.46 -5.91 4.51
N ASN A 7 5.63 -6.32 5.76
CA ASN A 7 6.83 -7.04 6.20
C ASN A 7 6.87 -8.52 5.79
N LEU A 8 5.96 -8.96 4.91
CA LEU A 8 5.80 -10.31 4.37
C LEU A 8 5.28 -11.39 5.35
N TYR A 9 4.96 -11.06 6.61
CA TYR A 9 4.57 -12.04 7.62
C TYR A 9 3.42 -11.61 8.53
N GLY A 10 2.50 -12.56 8.79
CA GLY A 10 1.53 -12.48 9.88
C GLY A 10 1.85 -13.50 10.96
N ILE A 11 2.44 -13.06 12.08
CA ILE A 11 2.99 -13.94 13.14
C ILE A 11 4.02 -14.93 12.53
N GLY A 12 3.64 -16.17 12.26
CA GLY A 12 4.50 -17.22 11.71
C GLY A 12 4.16 -17.59 10.26
N THR A 13 3.20 -16.90 9.64
CA THR A 13 2.70 -17.21 8.31
C THR A 13 3.22 -16.19 7.30
N ARG A 14 4.03 -16.67 6.34
CA ARG A 14 4.51 -15.85 5.21
C ARG A 14 3.36 -15.51 4.25
N ILE A 15 3.45 -14.38 3.57
CA ILE A 15 2.40 -13.85 2.66
C ILE A 15 1.98 -14.83 1.56
N ASP A 16 2.92 -15.57 0.97
CA ASP A 16 2.66 -16.59 -0.06
C ASP A 16 1.85 -17.80 0.46
N ARG A 17 1.73 -17.95 1.78
CA ARG A 17 0.92 -18.96 2.45
C ARG A 17 -0.40 -18.43 2.98
N SER A 18 -0.60 -17.11 3.01
CA SER A 18 -1.82 -16.48 3.53
C SER A 18 -2.74 -15.94 2.43
N THR A 19 -2.21 -15.66 1.24
CA THR A 19 -2.96 -15.11 0.11
C THR A 19 -2.43 -15.63 -1.23
N ALA A 20 -3.34 -15.86 -2.18
CA ALA A 20 -2.97 -16.21 -3.56
C ALA A 20 -2.48 -15.00 -4.37
N VAL A 21 -2.79 -13.78 -3.92
CA VAL A 21 -2.33 -12.52 -4.51
C VAL A 21 -1.33 -11.90 -3.54
N THR A 22 -0.05 -12.01 -3.86
CA THR A 22 1.05 -11.50 -3.00
C THR A 22 1.29 -10.01 -3.18
N GLU A 23 0.96 -9.46 -4.35
CA GLU A 23 0.98 -8.02 -4.63
C GLU A 23 -0.28 -7.38 -4.04
N LEU A 24 -0.20 -6.80 -2.84
CA LEU A 24 -1.38 -6.32 -2.12
C LEU A 24 -2.04 -5.13 -2.82
N ILE A 25 -1.28 -4.35 -3.57
CA ILE A 25 -1.80 -3.29 -4.45
C ILE A 25 -2.85 -3.80 -5.47
N GLU A 26 -2.72 -5.03 -5.97
CA GLU A 26 -3.70 -5.60 -6.91
C GLU A 26 -5.06 -5.84 -6.25
N ARG A 27 -5.05 -6.11 -4.94
CA ARG A 27 -6.30 -6.23 -4.16
C ARG A 27 -6.99 -4.88 -4.01
N ALA A 28 -6.22 -3.81 -3.81
CA ALA A 28 -6.76 -2.46 -3.76
C ALA A 28 -7.39 -2.07 -5.12
N LYS A 29 -6.71 -2.37 -6.23
CA LYS A 29 -7.24 -2.15 -7.58
C LYS A 29 -8.54 -2.92 -7.82
N GLY A 30 -8.64 -4.16 -7.37
CA GLY A 30 -9.87 -4.97 -7.44
C GLY A 30 -11.08 -4.35 -6.71
N CYS A 31 -10.82 -3.50 -5.71
CA CYS A 31 -11.84 -2.72 -5.00
C CYS A 31 -12.09 -1.33 -5.61
N GLY A 32 -11.51 -1.02 -6.77
CA GLY A 32 -11.59 0.31 -7.39
C GLY A 32 -10.77 1.38 -6.68
N VAL A 33 -9.80 0.99 -5.85
CA VAL A 33 -8.93 1.91 -5.11
C VAL A 33 -7.60 2.02 -5.85
N THR A 34 -7.22 3.24 -6.23
CA THR A 34 -5.90 3.50 -6.81
C THR A 34 -4.83 3.50 -5.73
N GLY A 35 -3.58 3.24 -6.10
CA GLY A 35 -2.50 3.15 -5.12
C GLY A 35 -1.11 3.12 -5.73
N ALA A 36 -0.11 3.09 -4.86
CA ALA A 36 1.30 2.94 -5.19
C ALA A 36 2.02 2.08 -4.14
N GLN A 37 3.21 1.62 -4.50
CA GLN A 37 4.14 0.93 -3.61
C GLN A 37 5.40 1.78 -3.46
N ALA A 38 5.97 1.82 -2.26
CA ALA A 38 7.26 2.42 -1.97
C ALA A 38 8.08 1.48 -1.09
N ASP A 39 9.41 1.64 -1.07
CA ASP A 39 10.26 0.89 -0.16
C ASP A 39 10.06 1.41 1.27
N GLY A 40 9.40 0.62 2.13
CA GLY A 40 9.17 0.97 3.52
C GLY A 40 10.42 1.12 4.38
N GLN A 41 11.60 0.70 3.89
CA GLN A 41 12.89 0.90 4.56
C GLN A 41 13.60 2.20 4.14
N ASP A 42 13.12 2.89 3.10
CA ASP A 42 13.63 4.18 2.65
C ASP A 42 12.68 5.30 3.10
N ILE A 43 13.11 6.09 4.09
CA ILE A 43 12.31 7.18 4.64
C ILE A 43 11.99 8.28 3.63
N GLU A 44 12.87 8.55 2.67
CA GLU A 44 12.62 9.54 1.63
C GLU A 44 11.56 9.03 0.65
N ALA A 45 11.65 7.75 0.27
CA ALA A 45 10.63 7.09 -0.56
C ALA A 45 9.26 7.07 0.12
N VAL A 46 9.21 6.70 1.41
CA VAL A 46 7.96 6.71 2.21
C VAL A 46 7.38 8.12 2.27
N PHE A 47 8.20 9.13 2.52
CA PHE A 47 7.75 10.52 2.64
C PHE A 47 7.17 11.06 1.33
N GLU A 48 7.87 10.87 0.21
CA GLU A 48 7.41 11.35 -1.08
C GLU A 48 6.16 10.60 -1.56
N ALA A 49 6.10 9.28 -1.40
CA ALA A 49 4.90 8.50 -1.72
C ALA A 49 3.70 8.91 -0.84
N SER A 50 3.94 9.15 0.46
CA SER A 50 2.91 9.61 1.39
C SER A 50 2.38 11.00 1.02
N LYS A 51 3.24 11.93 0.58
CA LYS A 51 2.81 13.26 0.11
C LYS A 51 1.84 13.16 -1.06
N VAL A 52 2.17 12.36 -2.06
CA VAL A 52 1.30 12.12 -3.23
C VAL A 52 -0.03 11.49 -2.80
N ALA A 53 0.02 10.47 -1.95
CA ALA A 53 -1.16 9.75 -1.48
C ALA A 53 -2.11 10.63 -0.64
N VAL A 54 -1.55 11.48 0.23
CA VAL A 54 -2.30 12.44 1.04
C VAL A 54 -2.94 13.51 0.16
N GLU A 55 -2.20 14.05 -0.81
CA GLU A 55 -2.72 15.06 -1.72
C GLU A 55 -3.89 14.51 -2.56
N HIS A 56 -3.76 13.30 -3.10
CA HIS A 56 -4.85 12.61 -3.82
C HIS A 56 -6.13 12.55 -2.98
N VAL A 57 -6.02 12.06 -1.74
CA VAL A 57 -7.18 11.92 -0.85
C VAL A 57 -7.77 13.28 -0.47
N ARG A 58 -6.92 14.28 -0.20
CA ARG A 58 -7.36 15.63 0.17
C ARG A 58 -8.00 16.40 -0.99
N SER A 59 -7.57 16.13 -2.21
CA SER A 59 -8.17 16.71 -3.44
C SER A 59 -9.55 16.13 -3.79
N GLY A 60 -10.03 15.15 -3.03
CA GLY A 60 -11.36 14.55 -3.22
C GLY A 60 -11.41 13.50 -4.34
N GLN A 61 -10.26 13.04 -4.84
CA GLN A 61 -10.18 12.02 -5.90
C GLN A 61 -10.54 10.60 -5.42
N GLY A 62 -10.81 10.43 -4.13
CA GLY A 62 -11.24 9.17 -3.52
C GLY A 62 -10.18 8.55 -2.60
N PRO A 63 -10.38 7.27 -2.21
CA PRO A 63 -9.40 6.56 -1.40
C PRO A 63 -8.13 6.25 -2.20
N TYR A 64 -7.01 6.21 -1.49
CA TYR A 64 -5.70 5.83 -2.00
C TYR A 64 -5.10 4.74 -1.13
N PHE A 65 -4.46 3.74 -1.73
CA PHE A 65 -3.74 2.65 -1.05
C PHE A 65 -2.23 2.84 -1.24
N LEU A 66 -1.48 2.86 -0.14
CA LEU A 66 -0.03 2.92 -0.15
C LEU A 66 0.53 1.66 0.51
N GLU A 67 1.28 0.87 -0.24
CA GLU A 67 2.00 -0.31 0.26
C GLU A 67 3.47 0.05 0.51
N LEU A 68 3.98 -0.32 1.69
CA LEU A 68 5.33 -0.05 2.19
C LEU A 68 6.04 -1.36 2.53
#